data_AF-A0AAE8W5J2-F1
#
_entry.id   AF-A0AAE8W5J2-F1
#
_cell.length_a   1.000
_cell.length_b   1.000
_cell.length_c   1.000
_cell.angle_alpha   90.00
_cell.angle_beta   90.00
_cell.angle_gamma   90.00
#
_symmetry.space_group_name_H-M   'P 1'
#
loop_
_entity.id
_entity.type
_entity.pdbx_description
1 polymer ?
#
loop_
_entity_poly.entity_id
_entity_poly.type
_entity_poly.pdbx_seq_one_letter_code
_entity_poly.pdbx_strand_id
1 'polypeptide(L)'
;MAHHRAPLIARHKDGSQCPPSHKHTTSGKPLHPDCPGRHHFESACTCGTWKFSGGVKTYVNDERKRHLSTHRPAEPPEGPAVLRRLLRLDAG
;
A
#
# COMPACT_ATOMS: atom_id res chain seq x y z
N MET A 1 -13.90 -1.43 12.56
CA MET A 1 -12.84 -0.43 12.36
C MET A 1 -12.66 -0.22 10.87
N ALA A 2 -12.74 1.01 10.36
CA ALA A 2 -12.55 1.25 8.94
C ALA A 2 -11.08 0.95 8.57
N HIS A 3 -10.85 0.05 7.63
CA HIS A 3 -9.49 -0.22 7.15
C HIS A 3 -8.96 1.00 6.41
N HIS A 4 -7.84 1.55 6.84
CA HIS A 4 -7.15 2.58 6.09
C HIS A 4 -6.68 2.02 4.75
N ARG A 5 -6.89 2.81 3.69
CA ARG A 5 -6.50 2.47 2.32
C ARG A 5 -5.50 3.49 1.84
N ALA A 6 -4.55 3.04 1.04
CA ALA A 6 -3.60 3.92 0.37
C ALA A 6 -3.53 3.47 -1.09
N PRO A 7 -4.40 3.98 -1.99
CA PRO A 7 -4.36 3.60 -3.39
C PRO A 7 -3.06 4.06 -4.04
N LEU A 8 -2.45 3.18 -4.83
CA LEU A 8 -1.26 3.50 -5.61
C LEU A 8 -1.70 3.99 -6.99
N ILE A 9 -1.34 5.23 -7.31
CA ILE A 9 -1.77 5.96 -8.50
C ILE A 9 -0.54 6.26 -9.35
N ALA A 10 -0.63 6.01 -10.66
CA ALA A 10 0.37 6.50 -11.62
C ALA A 10 0.00 7.92 -12.06
N ARG A 11 0.98 8.81 -12.09
CA ARG A 11 0.82 10.22 -12.45
C ARG A 11 1.58 10.55 -13.73
N HIS A 12 0.97 11.37 -14.57
CA HIS A 12 1.60 12.01 -15.71
C HIS A 12 2.43 13.22 -15.27
N LYS A 13 3.22 13.79 -16.19
CA LYS A 13 4.10 14.93 -15.89
C LYS A 13 3.32 16.20 -15.52
N ASP A 14 2.15 16.37 -16.11
CA ASP A 14 1.19 17.45 -15.83
C ASP A 14 0.42 17.24 -14.51
N GLY A 15 0.67 16.14 -13.79
CA GLY A 15 -0.01 15.80 -12.53
C GLY A 15 -1.35 15.08 -12.71
N SER A 16 -1.82 14.90 -13.95
CA SER A 16 -3.02 14.13 -14.21
C SER A 16 -2.82 12.66 -13.84
N GLN A 17 -3.89 11.99 -13.41
CA GLN A 17 -3.85 10.57 -13.07
C GLN A 17 -3.88 9.74 -14.35
N CYS A 18 -2.96 8.78 -14.46
CA CYS A 18 -2.98 7.80 -15.53
C CYS A 18 -4.15 6.82 -15.29
N PRO A 19 -5.11 6.71 -16.22
CA PRO A 19 -6.21 5.77 -16.13
C PRO A 19 -5.73 4.33 -15.98
N PRO A 20 -6.39 3.50 -15.16
CA PRO A 20 -6.06 2.07 -15.07
C PRO A 20 -6.33 1.31 -16.37
N SER A 21 -7.18 1.84 -17.25
CA SER A 21 -7.44 1.32 -18.60
C SER A 21 -6.24 1.48 -19.54
N HIS A 22 -5.29 2.34 -19.23
CA HIS A 22 -4.09 2.49 -20.04
C HIS A 22 -3.23 1.24 -19.96
N LYS A 23 -3.10 0.56 -21.11
CA LYS A 23 -2.10 -0.50 -21.26
C LYS A 23 -0.72 0.15 -21.35
N HIS A 24 0.22 -0.41 -20.61
CA HIS A 24 1.62 -0.01 -20.65
C HIS A 24 2.45 -1.24 -21.00
N THR A 25 3.58 -1.03 -21.67
CA THR A 25 4.60 -2.08 -21.75
C THR A 25 5.22 -2.33 -20.38
N THR A 26 5.92 -3.45 -20.23
CA THR A 26 6.66 -3.79 -19.00
C THR A 26 7.66 -2.70 -18.60
N SER A 27 8.27 -2.01 -19.59
CA SER A 27 9.18 -0.87 -19.38
C SER A 27 8.47 0.43 -19.03
N GLY A 28 7.13 0.45 -18.98
CA GLY A 28 6.35 1.64 -18.63
C GLY A 28 6.01 2.57 -19.78
N LYS A 29 6.35 2.20 -21.03
CA LYS A 29 5.94 3.00 -22.18
C LYS A 29 4.43 2.88 -22.38
N PRO A 30 3.74 4.00 -22.62
CA PRO A 30 2.32 3.95 -22.94
C PRO A 30 2.09 3.23 -24.28
N LEU A 31 1.02 2.45 -24.37
CA LEU A 31 0.59 1.82 -25.62
C LEU A 31 -0.44 2.66 -26.38
N HIS A 32 -0.87 3.79 -25.81
CA HIS A 32 -1.80 4.73 -26.44
C HIS A 32 -1.04 5.99 -26.89
N PRO A 33 -1.22 6.46 -28.15
CA PRO A 33 -0.49 7.61 -28.67
C PRO A 33 -0.78 8.91 -27.89
N ASP A 34 -2.00 9.08 -27.40
CA ASP A 34 -2.39 10.27 -26.62
C ASP A 34 -1.99 10.22 -25.14
N CYS A 35 -1.30 9.17 -24.71
CA CYS A 35 -0.85 9.07 -23.32
C CYS A 35 0.56 9.68 -23.21
N PRO A 36 0.74 10.77 -22.44
CA PRO A 36 2.03 11.47 -22.33
C PRO A 36 3.10 10.65 -21.58
N GLY A 37 2.75 9.43 -21.17
CA GLY A 37 3.61 8.54 -20.42
C GLY A 37 3.54 8.80 -18.93
N ARG A 38 3.88 7.77 -18.16
CA ARG A 38 3.92 7.85 -16.70
C ARG A 38 5.21 8.55 -16.26
N HIS A 39 5.07 9.54 -15.39
CA HIS A 39 6.20 10.24 -14.78
C HIS A 39 6.61 9.61 -13.45
N HIS A 40 5.65 9.37 -12.56
CA HIS A 40 5.91 8.83 -11.22
C HIS A 40 4.69 8.09 -10.66
N PHE A 41 4.88 7.45 -9.52
CA PHE A 41 3.82 6.84 -8.72
C PHE A 41 3.63 7.62 -7.44
N GLU A 42 2.39 7.72 -7.00
CA GLU A 42 1.97 8.41 -5.79
C GLU A 42 1.02 7.50 -5.01
N SER A 43 1.10 7.54 -3.68
CA SER A 43 0.13 6.93 -2.80
C SER A 43 -0.17 7.88 -1.64
N ALA A 44 -1.45 8.10 -1.38
CA ALA A 44 -1.93 8.88 -0.24
C ALA A 44 -2.84 8.00 0.60
N CYS A 45 -2.64 8.00 1.92
CA CYS A 45 -3.44 7.17 2.81
C CYS A 45 -4.71 7.91 3.25
N THR A 46 -5.82 7.18 3.40
CA THR A 46 -7.09 7.71 3.92
C THR A 46 -7.02 8.13 5.39
N CYS A 47 -5.88 7.92 6.09
CA CYS A 47 -5.64 8.50 7.40
C CYS A 47 -5.30 10.00 7.34
N GLY A 48 -5.00 10.55 6.17
CA GLY A 48 -4.71 11.98 5.97
C GLY A 48 -3.31 12.43 6.38
N THR A 49 -2.55 11.60 7.10
CA THR A 49 -1.23 11.95 7.65
C THR A 49 -0.06 11.45 6.83
N TRP A 50 -0.31 10.68 5.77
CA TRP A 50 0.75 10.05 5.00
C TRP A 50 0.50 10.18 3.49
N LYS A 51 1.53 10.65 2.79
CA LYS A 51 1.61 10.71 1.34
C LYS A 51 3.05 10.40 0.93
N PHE A 52 3.21 9.60 -0.13
CA PHE A 52 4.51 9.24 -0.65
C PHE A 52 4.50 9.16 -2.17
N SER A 53 5.60 9.55 -2.80
CA SER A 53 5.76 9.56 -4.27
C SER A 53 7.16 9.12 -4.69
N GLY A 54 7.28 8.46 -5.84
CA GLY A 54 8.57 8.02 -6.37
C GLY A 54 8.49 7.52 -7.82
N GLY A 55 9.62 7.48 -8.51
CA GLY A 55 9.69 7.03 -9.92
C GLY A 55 9.46 5.54 -10.12
N VAL A 56 9.68 4.73 -9.07
CA VAL A 56 9.63 3.26 -9.13
C VAL A 56 8.40 2.72 -8.41
N LYS A 57 7.59 1.91 -9.11
CA LYS A 57 6.33 1.35 -8.58
C LYS A 57 6.54 0.51 -7.32
N THR A 58 7.54 -0.38 -7.36
CA THR A 58 7.81 -1.33 -6.28
C THR A 58 8.19 -0.58 -5.01
N TYR A 59 9.07 0.40 -5.12
CA TYR A 59 9.48 1.24 -4.00
C TYR A 59 8.28 1.96 -3.34
N VAL A 60 7.44 2.64 -4.12
CA VAL A 60 6.23 3.30 -3.58
C VAL A 60 5.26 2.29 -2.97
N ASN A 61 5.15 1.10 -3.55
CA ASN A 61 4.29 0.04 -3.04
C ASN A 61 4.79 -0.57 -1.72
N ASP A 62 6.11 -0.67 -1.54
CA ASP A 62 6.72 -1.22 -0.32
C ASP A 62 6.59 -0.22 0.84
N GLU A 63 6.87 1.07 0.59
CA GLU A 63 6.60 2.15 1.54
C GLU A 63 5.12 2.23 1.93
N ARG A 64 4.23 2.11 0.94
CA ARG A 64 2.77 2.00 1.16
C ARG A 64 2.42 0.84 2.07
N LYS A 65 2.96 -0.36 1.83
CA LYS A 65 2.70 -1.54 2.68
C LYS A 65 3.23 -1.33 4.09
N ARG A 66 4.43 -0.76 4.24
CA ARG A 66 5.01 -0.43 5.55
C ARG A 66 4.09 0.51 6.31
N HIS A 67 3.61 1.57 5.67
CA HIS A 67 2.65 2.48 6.29
C HIS A 67 1.33 1.78 6.64
N LEU A 68 0.75 0.96 5.75
CA LEU A 68 -0.48 0.23 6.06
C LEU A 68 -0.34 -0.73 7.24
N SER A 69 0.87 -1.25 7.50
CA SER A 69 1.12 -2.08 8.69
C SER A 69 1.01 -1.32 10.00
N THR A 70 1.25 0.00 10.03
CA THR A 70 1.09 0.83 11.24
C THR A 70 -0.37 1.05 11.62
N HIS A 71 -1.31 0.75 10.70
CA HIS A 71 -2.75 0.79 10.95
C HIS A 71 -3.31 -0.54 11.42
N ARG A 72 -2.54 -1.63 11.33
CA ARG A 72 -2.96 -2.90 11.93
C ARG A 72 -2.83 -2.72 13.44
N PRO A 73 -3.87 -3.03 14.22
CA PRO A 73 -3.68 -3.11 15.66
C PRO A 73 -2.53 -4.08 15.93
N ALA A 74 -1.62 -3.69 16.83
CA ALA A 74 -0.60 -4.60 17.31
C ALA A 74 -1.31 -5.89 17.72
N GLU A 75 -0.83 -7.03 17.20
CA GLU A 75 -1.36 -8.31 17.68
C GLU A 75 -1.20 -8.29 19.21
N PRO A 76 -2.26 -8.61 19.97
CA PRO A 76 -2.14 -8.65 21.41
C PRO A 76 -0.97 -9.60 21.74
N PRO A 77 -0.02 -9.19 22.60
CA PRO A 77 1.10 -10.04 22.96
C PRO A 77 0.55 -11.33 23.55
N GLU A 78 0.82 -12.44 22.85
CA GLU A 78 0.51 -13.82 23.22
C GLU A 78 -0.95 -14.05 23.69
N GLY A 79 -1.79 -14.49 22.75
CA GLY A 79 -3.18 -14.88 23.03
C GLY A 79 -3.34 -16.16 23.89
N PRO A 80 -4.25 -17.09 23.53
CA PRO A 80 -4.77 -18.13 24.42
C PRO A 80 -3.74 -19.09 25.03
N ALA A 81 -2.48 -19.09 24.55
CA ALA A 81 -1.37 -19.81 25.17
C ALA A 81 -1.04 -19.29 26.58
N VAL A 82 -1.08 -17.97 26.82
CA VAL A 82 -0.85 -17.41 28.17
C VAL A 82 -1.98 -17.81 29.10
N LEU A 83 -3.24 -17.76 28.63
CA LEU A 83 -4.39 -18.19 29.40
C LEU A 83 -4.35 -19.70 29.70
N ARG A 84 -3.99 -20.55 28.73
CA ARG A 84 -3.83 -22.00 28.96
C ARG A 84 -2.74 -22.31 29.99
N ARG A 85 -1.61 -21.60 29.93
CA ARG A 85 -0.53 -21.72 30.90
C ARG A 85 -0.93 -21.26 32.30
N LEU A 86 -1.61 -20.12 32.42
CA LEU A 86 -2.11 -19.60 33.71
C LEU A 86 -3.19 -20.51 34.31
N LEU A 87 -4.07 -21.06 33.47
CA LEU A 87 -5.13 -21.98 33.87
C LEU A 87 -4.67 -23.44 33.97
N ARG A 88 -3.38 -23.74 33.71
CA ARG A 88 -2.76 -25.08 33.74
C ARG A 88 -3.50 -26.12 32.89
N LEU A 89 -4.02 -25.69 31.73
CA LEU A 89 -4.77 -26.56 30.81
C LEU A 89 -3.85 -27.48 29.98
N ASP A 90 -2.53 -27.29 30.06
CA ASP A 90 -1.51 -28.12 29.39
C ASP A 90 -1.03 -29.31 30.25
N ALA A 91 -1.65 -29.55 31.41
CA ALA A 91 -1.38 -30.72 32.24
C ALA A 91 -2.28 -31.89 31.82
N GLY A 92 -1.82 -32.63 30.81
CA GLY A 92 -2.42 -33.89 30.34
C GLY A 92 -1.36 -34.81 29.76
#